data_AF-A0A7I8EAU3-F1
#
_entry.id   AF-A0A7I8EAU3-F1
#
_cell.length_a   1.000
_cell.length_b   1.000
_cell.length_c   1.000
_cell.angle_alpha   90.00
_cell.angle_beta   90.00
_cell.angle_gamma   90.00
#
_symmetry.space_group_name_H-M   'P 1'
#
loop_
_entity.id
_entity.type
_entity.pdbx_description
1 polymer ?
#
loop_
_entity_poly.entity_id
_entity_poly.type
_entity_poly.pdbx_seq_one_letter_code
_entity_poly.pdbx_strand_id
1 'polypeptide(L)'
;MNQAATRPNQPDAAARLGLWVLLAVITVLFLQFIQAYAVRSVSPDWLRPPEPALLRWNTLALLLASISLHWAVMRPRDKTALWLGSLFGCAFLAGQLVAWQQLHALGFLVAGNPANSFFYLLTGMHGLHVLGGLVALGVLLARARCGADVALGARLCARYWHFLLLVWLLLYGVLFLIPPATLQAICGSG
;
A
#
# COMPACT_ATOMS: atom_id res chain seq x y z
N MET A 1 4.64 -18.69 -45.69
CA MET A 1 4.21 -17.52 -44.89
C MET A 1 4.70 -17.74 -43.46
N ASN A 2 5.89 -17.21 -43.13
CA ASN A 2 6.52 -17.42 -41.83
C ASN A 2 5.83 -16.56 -40.77
N GLN A 3 5.10 -17.20 -39.87
CA GLN A 3 4.76 -16.61 -38.58
C GLN A 3 6.06 -16.46 -37.79
N ALA A 4 6.65 -15.26 -37.84
CA ALA A 4 7.62 -14.83 -36.85
C ALA A 4 6.89 -14.81 -35.50
N ALA A 5 7.01 -15.89 -34.73
CA ALA A 5 6.62 -15.92 -33.34
C ALA A 5 7.33 -14.77 -32.63
N THR A 6 6.59 -13.71 -32.32
CA THR A 6 7.04 -12.59 -31.51
C THR A 6 7.34 -13.11 -30.12
N ARG A 7 8.58 -13.60 -29.91
CA ARG A 7 9.06 -13.90 -28.57
C ARG A 7 8.94 -12.60 -27.78
N PRO A 8 8.22 -12.58 -26.65
CA PRO A 8 8.17 -11.38 -25.82
C PRO A 8 9.62 -11.00 -25.48
N ASN A 9 9.95 -9.72 -25.59
CA ASN A 9 11.27 -9.18 -25.26
C ASN A 9 11.63 -9.70 -23.86
N GLN A 10 12.62 -10.60 -23.76
CA GLN A 10 12.96 -11.34 -22.53
C GLN A 10 13.13 -10.45 -21.28
N PRO A 11 13.72 -9.22 -21.33
CA PRO A 11 13.81 -8.35 -20.15
C PRO A 11 12.44 -7.91 -19.60
N ASP A 12 11.42 -7.77 -20.45
CA ASP A 12 10.07 -7.36 -20.01
C ASP A 12 9.37 -8.49 -19.25
N ALA A 13 9.62 -9.74 -19.63
CA ALA A 13 9.05 -10.92 -18.98
C ALA A 13 9.64 -11.11 -17.58
N ALA A 14 10.96 -10.98 -17.43
CA ALA A 14 11.64 -11.07 -16.15
C ALA A 14 11.18 -9.99 -15.17
N ALA A 15 11.07 -8.73 -15.62
CA ALA A 15 10.61 -7.62 -14.77
C ALA A 15 9.15 -7.79 -14.31
N ARG A 16 8.26 -8.26 -15.22
CA ARG A 16 6.87 -8.58 -14.87
C ARG A 16 6.77 -9.73 -13.88
N LEU A 17 7.54 -10.79 -14.08
CA LEU A 17 7.57 -11.94 -13.17
C LEU A 17 8.06 -11.50 -11.78
N GLY A 18 9.15 -10.72 -11.72
CA GLY A 18 9.68 -10.20 -10.47
C GLY A 18 8.65 -9.37 -9.70
N LEU A 19 7.90 -8.50 -10.40
CA LEU A 19 6.79 -7.77 -9.78
C LEU A 19 5.71 -8.73 -9.25
N TRP A 20 5.26 -9.71 -10.04
CA TRP A 20 4.23 -10.65 -9.59
C TRP A 20 4.64 -11.46 -8.36
N VAL A 21 5.89 -11.94 -8.33
CA VAL A 21 6.44 -12.65 -7.17
C VAL A 21 6.47 -11.73 -5.95
N LEU A 22 6.94 -10.48 -6.12
CA LEU A 22 6.93 -9.49 -5.04
C LEU A 22 5.50 -9.25 -4.51
N LEU A 23 4.52 -9.05 -5.40
CA LEU A 23 3.13 -8.85 -5.01
C LEU A 23 2.55 -10.07 -4.27
N ALA A 24 2.87 -11.29 -4.71
CA ALA A 24 2.45 -12.52 -4.04
C ALA A 24 3.03 -12.62 -2.62
N VAL A 25 4.32 -12.35 -2.45
CA VAL A 25 4.99 -12.35 -1.13
C VAL A 25 4.35 -11.32 -0.20
N ILE A 26 4.14 -10.09 -0.68
CA ILE A 26 3.51 -9.03 0.11
C ILE A 26 2.09 -9.44 0.51
N THR A 27 1.34 -10.05 -0.41
CA THR A 27 -0.02 -10.54 -0.13
C THR A 27 -0.02 -11.56 0.99
N VAL A 28 0.81 -12.61 0.89
CA VAL A 28 0.91 -13.65 1.93
C VAL A 28 1.29 -13.04 3.27
N LEU A 29 2.27 -12.13 3.29
CA LEU A 29 2.71 -11.44 4.51
C LEU A 29 1.56 -10.68 5.19
N PHE A 30 0.83 -9.84 4.45
CA PHE A 30 -0.29 -9.09 5.03
C PHE A 30 -1.45 -9.99 5.45
N LEU A 31 -1.76 -11.04 4.69
CA LEU A 31 -2.78 -12.01 5.06
C LEU A 31 -2.45 -12.71 6.38
N GLN A 32 -1.18 -13.12 6.58
CA GLN A 32 -0.75 -13.74 7.84
C GLN A 32 -0.89 -12.78 9.03
N PHE A 33 -0.52 -11.50 8.87
CA PHE A 33 -0.71 -10.52 9.93
C PHE A 33 -2.19 -10.22 10.21
N ILE A 34 -3.04 -10.16 9.18
CA ILE A 34 -4.49 -9.99 9.34
C ILE A 34 -5.10 -11.19 10.07
N GLN A 35 -4.65 -12.41 9.77
CA GLN A 35 -5.09 -13.62 10.47
C GLN A 35 -4.68 -13.56 11.96
N ALA A 36 -3.43 -13.19 12.26
CA ALA A 36 -2.96 -13.02 13.63
C ALA A 36 -3.75 -11.94 14.38
N TYR A 37 -4.05 -10.82 13.72
CA TYR A 37 -4.93 -9.78 14.24
C TYR A 37 -6.33 -10.32 14.55
N ALA A 38 -6.95 -11.05 13.62
CA ALA A 38 -8.30 -11.60 13.78
C ALA A 38 -8.38 -12.53 15.00
N VAL A 39 -7.43 -13.47 15.13
CA VAL A 39 -7.35 -14.39 16.27
C VAL A 39 -7.19 -13.62 17.59
N ARG A 40 -6.31 -12.61 17.63
CA ARG A 40 -6.05 -11.87 18.87
C ARG A 40 -7.21 -10.94 19.26
N SER A 41 -7.93 -10.40 18.28
CA SER A 41 -9.03 -9.45 18.47
C SER A 41 -10.24 -10.00 19.23
N VAL A 42 -10.31 -11.33 19.39
CA VAL A 42 -11.36 -12.03 20.15
C VAL A 42 -11.13 -11.96 21.67
N SER A 43 -9.93 -11.58 22.09
CA SER A 43 -9.59 -11.55 23.52
C SER A 43 -10.33 -10.41 24.24
N PRO A 44 -10.75 -10.61 25.51
CA PRO A 44 -11.56 -9.64 26.25
C PRO A 44 -10.82 -8.34 26.61
N ASP A 45 -9.50 -8.31 26.51
CA ASP A 45 -8.63 -7.15 26.74
C ASP A 45 -8.46 -6.24 25.50
N TRP A 46 -9.19 -6.53 24.42
CA TRP A 46 -9.04 -5.85 23.14
C TRP A 46 -9.69 -4.45 23.13
N LEU A 47 -8.86 -3.42 23.33
CA LEU A 47 -9.28 -2.02 23.27
C LEU A 47 -8.79 -1.40 21.97
N ARG A 48 -9.71 -1.15 21.03
CA ARG A 48 -9.37 -0.52 19.76
C ARG A 48 -8.97 0.96 19.98
N PRO A 49 -7.87 1.42 19.38
CA PRO A 49 -7.54 2.84 19.40
C PRO A 49 -8.63 3.63 18.65
N PRO A 50 -8.95 4.86 19.10
CA PRO A 50 -9.90 5.72 18.41
C PRO A 50 -9.37 6.06 17.01
N GLU A 51 -10.27 6.12 16.02
CA GLU A 51 -9.91 6.50 14.66
C GLU A 51 -9.45 7.97 14.61
N PRO A 52 -8.18 8.24 14.28
CA PRO A 52 -7.74 9.60 13.97
C PRO A 52 -8.41 10.05 12.67
N ALA A 53 -9.13 11.16 12.68
CA ALA A 53 -9.78 11.73 11.49
C ALA A 53 -8.80 11.99 10.32
N LEU A 54 -7.50 12.10 10.62
CA LEU A 54 -6.42 12.23 9.63
C LEU A 54 -6.31 11.00 8.70
N LEU A 55 -6.68 9.80 9.15
CA LEU A 55 -6.57 8.59 8.32
C LEU A 55 -7.52 8.61 7.10
N ARG A 56 -8.66 9.30 7.20
CA ARG A 56 -9.57 9.52 6.05
C ARG A 56 -8.90 10.36 4.97
N TRP A 57 -8.19 11.41 5.36
CA TRP A 57 -7.41 12.26 4.44
C TRP A 57 -6.21 11.52 3.84
N ASN A 58 -5.52 10.69 4.62
CA ASN A 58 -4.45 9.83 4.09
C ASN A 58 -4.96 8.86 3.02
N THR A 59 -6.13 8.27 3.25
CA THR A 59 -6.73 7.33 2.29
C THR A 59 -7.08 8.03 0.98
N LEU A 60 -7.60 9.26 1.05
CA LEU A 60 -7.82 10.11 -0.11
C LEU A 60 -6.50 10.45 -0.83
N ALA A 61 -5.43 10.75 -0.10
CA ALA A 61 -4.12 11.02 -0.70
C ALA A 61 -3.59 9.81 -1.50
N LEU A 62 -3.69 8.59 -0.95
CA LEU A 62 -3.32 7.35 -1.67
C LEU A 62 -4.18 7.11 -2.92
N LEU A 63 -5.49 7.38 -2.84
CA LEU A 63 -6.38 7.31 -4.00
C LEU A 63 -5.95 8.28 -5.10
N LEU A 64 -5.64 9.52 -4.74
CA LEU A 64 -5.15 10.53 -5.68
C LEU A 64 -3.77 10.16 -6.27
N ALA A 65 -2.87 9.57 -5.47
CA ALA A 65 -1.60 9.05 -5.96
C ALA A 65 -1.81 7.96 -7.04
N SER A 66 -2.75 7.04 -6.78
CA SER A 66 -3.09 5.94 -7.68
C SER A 66 -3.67 6.45 -9.01
N ILE A 67 -4.63 7.38 -8.96
CA ILE A 67 -5.22 8.02 -10.15
C ILE A 67 -4.15 8.76 -10.96
N SER A 68 -3.27 9.51 -10.27
CA SER A 68 -2.17 10.25 -10.91
C SER A 68 -1.23 9.29 -11.67
N LEU A 69 -0.87 8.16 -11.07
CA LEU A 69 -0.01 7.18 -11.72
C LEU A 69 -0.71 6.41 -12.84
N HIS A 70 -2.03 6.22 -12.75
CA HIS A 70 -2.81 5.70 -13.87
C HIS A 70 -2.74 6.64 -15.09
N TRP A 71 -2.89 7.95 -14.87
CA TRP A 71 -2.72 8.95 -15.92
C TRP A 71 -1.31 9.01 -16.48
N ALA A 72 -0.28 8.78 -15.66
CA ALA A 72 1.11 8.70 -16.13
C ALA A 72 1.32 7.56 -17.14
N VAL A 73 0.57 6.46 -17.00
CA VAL A 73 0.60 5.34 -17.97
C VAL A 73 -0.13 5.70 -19.26
N MET A 74 -1.28 6.39 -19.17
CA MET A 74 -2.06 6.80 -20.35
C MET A 74 -1.37 7.91 -21.15
N ARG A 75 -0.64 8.80 -20.47
CA ARG A 75 0.06 9.94 -21.06
C ARG A 75 1.56 9.86 -20.75
N PRO A 76 2.32 8.94 -21.37
CA PRO A 76 3.72 8.68 -21.01
C PRO A 76 4.67 9.86 -21.30
N ARG A 77 4.24 10.84 -22.11
CA ARG A 77 4.98 12.09 -22.35
C ARG A 77 4.79 13.12 -21.24
N ASP A 78 3.71 13.00 -20.46
CA ASP A 78 3.37 13.91 -19.39
C ASP A 78 4.01 13.45 -18.07
N LYS A 79 5.11 14.11 -17.71
CA LYS A 79 5.86 13.82 -16.48
C LYS A 79 5.17 14.39 -15.23
N THR A 80 4.18 15.26 -15.38
CA THR A 80 3.49 15.89 -14.23
C THR A 80 2.75 14.86 -13.39
N ALA A 81 2.15 13.86 -14.05
CA ALA A 81 1.43 12.77 -13.40
C ALA A 81 2.34 11.90 -12.51
N LEU A 82 3.61 11.69 -12.90
CA LEU A 82 4.61 11.01 -12.06
C LEU A 82 4.97 11.85 -10.83
N TRP A 83 5.16 13.17 -11.00
CA TRP A 83 5.41 14.08 -9.88
C TRP A 83 4.27 14.13 -8.88
N LEU A 84 3.04 14.22 -9.37
CA LEU A 84 1.84 14.20 -8.53
C LEU A 84 1.72 12.88 -7.75
N GLY A 85 1.98 11.74 -8.41
CA GLY A 85 2.04 10.44 -7.74
C GLY A 85 3.05 10.42 -6.59
N SER A 86 4.26 10.94 -6.81
CA SER A 86 5.27 11.05 -5.76
C SER A 86 4.83 11.98 -4.63
N LEU A 87 4.26 13.14 -4.96
CA LEU A 87 3.81 14.12 -3.97
C LEU A 87 2.73 13.53 -3.05
N PHE A 88 1.71 12.91 -3.62
CA PHE A 88 0.64 12.30 -2.83
C PHE A 88 1.12 11.10 -2.02
N GLY A 89 2.07 10.32 -2.53
CA GLY A 89 2.73 9.26 -1.77
C GLY A 89 3.52 9.79 -0.56
N CYS A 90 4.27 10.88 -0.74
CA CYS A 90 4.95 11.55 0.37
C CYS A 90 3.95 12.14 1.37
N ALA A 91 2.86 12.73 0.91
CA ALA A 91 1.79 13.25 1.76
C ALA A 91 1.15 12.15 2.61
N PHE A 92 0.94 10.96 2.05
CA PHE A 92 0.47 9.80 2.80
C PHE A 92 1.43 9.42 3.94
N LEU A 93 2.74 9.31 3.67
CA LEU A 93 3.72 8.97 4.70
C LEU A 93 3.80 10.03 5.80
N ALA A 94 3.79 11.31 5.42
CA ALA A 94 3.80 12.42 6.38
C ALA A 94 2.54 12.40 7.25
N GLY A 95 1.37 12.24 6.65
CA GLY A 95 0.12 12.12 7.41
C GLY A 95 0.10 10.88 8.30
N GLN A 96 0.71 9.77 7.89
CA GLN A 96 0.81 8.57 8.71
C GLN A 96 1.67 8.80 9.96
N LEU A 97 2.78 9.53 9.82
CA LEU A 97 3.62 9.92 10.96
C LEU A 97 2.87 10.85 11.92
N VAL A 98 2.11 11.82 11.39
CA VAL A 98 1.27 12.71 12.21
C VAL A 98 0.20 11.92 12.96
N ALA A 99 -0.45 10.95 12.30
CA ALA A 99 -1.44 10.09 12.94
C ALA A 99 -0.83 9.26 14.09
N TRP A 100 0.37 8.73 13.91
CA TRP A 100 1.11 8.05 14.98
C TRP A 100 1.46 8.99 16.14
N GLN A 101 1.90 10.21 15.85
CA GLN A 101 2.18 11.21 16.89
C GLN A 101 0.93 11.60 17.68
N GLN A 102 -0.22 11.75 17.01
CA GLN A 102 -1.50 12.03 17.67
C GLN A 102 -1.91 10.90 18.61
N LEU A 103 -1.83 9.64 18.16
CA LEU A 103 -2.15 8.48 19.00
C LEU A 103 -1.18 8.35 20.18
N HIS A 104 0.11 8.59 19.95
CA HIS A 104 1.12 8.61 21.00
C HIS A 104 0.82 9.70 22.05
N ALA A 105 0.44 10.91 21.63
CA ALA A 105 0.06 12.01 22.52
C ALA A 105 -1.22 11.71 23.33
N LEU A 106 -2.14 10.92 22.78
CA LEU A 106 -3.35 10.44 23.46
C LEU A 106 -3.11 9.25 24.41
N GLY A 107 -1.85 8.80 24.56
CA GLY A 107 -1.49 7.69 25.43
C GLY A 107 -1.65 6.30 24.80
N PHE A 108 -2.00 6.21 23.52
CA PHE A 108 -2.06 4.95 22.76
C PHE A 108 -0.65 4.56 22.27
N LEU A 109 0.20 4.19 23.23
CA LEU A 109 1.55 3.71 22.98
C LEU A 109 1.53 2.31 22.34
N VAL A 110 2.59 2.00 21.60
CA VAL A 110 2.82 0.67 20.99
C VAL A 110 2.71 -0.42 22.06
N ALA A 111 3.42 -0.27 23.19
CA ALA A 111 3.43 -1.25 24.28
C ALA A 111 2.21 -1.16 25.23
N GLY A 112 1.25 -0.26 24.98
CA GLY A 112 0.13 -0.01 25.89
C GLY A 112 -0.97 -1.07 25.83
N ASN A 113 -1.35 -1.51 24.63
CA ASN A 113 -2.35 -2.56 24.41
C ASN A 113 -1.95 -3.38 23.17
N PRO A 114 -2.15 -4.71 23.17
CA PRO A 114 -2.02 -5.57 21.99
C PRO A 114 -2.63 -4.99 20.70
N ALA A 115 -3.81 -4.38 20.77
CA ALA A 115 -4.48 -3.74 19.64
C ALA A 115 -3.67 -2.57 19.05
N ASN A 116 -3.02 -1.76 19.90
CA ASN A 116 -2.12 -0.70 19.47
C ASN A 116 -0.90 -1.30 18.76
N SER A 117 -0.27 -2.34 19.34
CA SER A 117 0.86 -3.03 18.72
C SER A 117 0.53 -3.49 17.30
N PHE A 118 -0.62 -4.14 17.10
CA PHE A 118 -1.05 -4.58 15.77
C PHE A 118 -1.32 -3.40 14.82
N PHE A 119 -1.94 -2.32 15.31
CA PHE A 119 -2.16 -1.12 14.51
C PHE A 119 -0.85 -0.51 14.00
N TYR A 120 0.13 -0.29 14.88
CA TYR A 120 1.43 0.28 14.51
C TYR A 120 2.23 -0.68 13.61
N LEU A 121 2.17 -1.99 13.88
CA LEU A 121 2.85 -3.00 13.05
C LEU A 121 2.28 -3.03 11.63
N LEU A 122 0.96 -3.15 11.48
CA LEU A 122 0.30 -3.24 10.17
C LEU A 122 0.47 -1.95 9.36
N THR A 123 0.22 -0.80 9.99
CA THR A 123 0.35 0.50 9.31
C THR A 123 1.82 0.86 9.04
N GLY A 124 2.74 0.45 9.91
CA GLY A 124 4.18 0.66 9.73
C GLY A 124 4.75 -0.19 8.60
N MET A 125 4.40 -1.47 8.57
CA MET A 125 4.77 -2.35 7.45
C MET A 125 4.20 -1.82 6.13
N HIS A 126 2.94 -1.36 6.12
CA HIS A 126 2.37 -0.74 4.93
C HIS A 126 3.14 0.52 4.50
N GLY A 127 3.45 1.41 5.46
CA GLY A 127 4.26 2.60 5.21
C GLY A 127 5.63 2.28 4.63
N LEU A 128 6.29 1.21 5.09
CA LEU A 128 7.57 0.75 4.55
C LEU A 128 7.46 0.32 3.08
N HIS A 129 6.37 -0.36 2.69
CA HIS A 129 6.14 -0.72 1.29
C HIS A 129 5.84 0.53 0.43
N VAL A 130 5.08 1.50 0.95
CA VAL A 130 4.86 2.79 0.26
C VAL A 130 6.19 3.54 0.08
N LEU A 131 7.07 3.54 1.08
CA LEU A 131 8.41 4.12 0.98
C LEU A 131 9.23 3.43 -0.13
N GLY A 132 9.21 2.10 -0.19
CA GLY A 132 9.84 1.34 -1.29
C GLY A 132 9.28 1.71 -2.67
N GLY A 133 7.96 1.88 -2.77
CA GLY A 133 7.28 2.36 -3.97
C GLY A 133 7.68 3.78 -4.37
N LEU A 134 7.88 4.68 -3.40
CA LEU A 134 8.37 6.04 -3.62
C LEU A 134 9.82 6.05 -4.11
N VAL A 135 10.69 5.20 -3.56
CA VAL A 135 12.07 5.05 -4.05
C VAL A 135 12.08 4.59 -5.50
N ALA A 136 11.28 3.56 -5.84
CA ALA A 136 11.17 3.08 -7.21
C ALA A 136 10.63 4.17 -8.16
N LEU A 137 9.64 4.94 -7.72
CA LEU A 137 9.10 6.07 -8.48
C LEU A 137 10.14 7.20 -8.65
N GLY A 138 10.92 7.50 -7.62
CA GLY A 138 12.02 8.47 -7.68
C GLY A 138 13.11 8.08 -8.68
N VAL A 139 13.50 6.80 -8.71
CA VAL A 139 14.42 6.25 -9.72
C VAL A 139 13.83 6.38 -11.12
N LEU A 140 12.53 6.09 -11.29
CA LEU A 140 11.85 6.23 -12.56
C LEU A 140 11.83 7.70 -13.05
N LEU A 141 11.55 8.64 -12.15
CA LEU A 141 11.60 10.08 -12.45
C LEU A 141 13.00 10.54 -12.85
N ALA A 142 14.05 10.07 -12.16
CA ALA A 142 15.43 10.37 -12.51
C ALA A 142 15.77 9.86 -13.93
N ARG A 143 15.38 8.62 -14.26
CA ARG A 143 15.56 8.06 -15.61
C ARG A 143 14.77 8.84 -16.68
N ALA A 144 13.55 9.25 -16.35
CA ALA A 144 12.72 10.06 -17.24
C ALA A 144 13.32 11.45 -17.51
N ARG A 145 14.04 12.03 -16.55
CA ARG A 145 14.79 13.28 -16.73
C ARG A 145 15.98 13.11 -17.66
N CYS A 146 16.67 11.97 -17.60
CA CYS A 146 17.78 11.64 -18.50
C CYS A 146 17.34 11.21 -19.91
N GLY A 147 16.04 11.28 -20.25
CA GLY A 147 15.52 10.94 -21.57
C GLY A 147 15.38 9.44 -21.86
N ALA A 148 15.53 8.58 -20.85
CA ALA A 148 15.35 7.14 -21.02
C ALA A 148 13.87 6.78 -21.28
N ASP A 149 13.64 5.69 -22.02
CA ASP A 149 12.30 5.10 -22.10
C ASP A 149 11.91 4.52 -20.72
N VAL A 150 10.83 5.09 -20.17
CA VAL A 150 10.28 4.74 -18.87
C VAL A 150 8.89 4.11 -18.97
N ALA A 151 8.41 3.81 -20.18
CA ALA A 151 7.04 3.32 -20.38
C ALA A 151 6.78 1.99 -19.66
N LEU A 152 7.73 1.05 -19.70
CA LEU A 152 7.62 -0.21 -18.95
C LEU A 152 7.67 0.04 -17.43
N GLY A 153 8.62 0.85 -16.97
CA GLY A 153 8.78 1.16 -15.55
C GLY A 153 7.56 1.87 -14.97
N ALA A 154 6.97 2.82 -15.70
CA ALA A 154 5.73 3.51 -15.32
C ALA A 154 4.56 2.53 -15.19
N ARG A 155 4.42 1.58 -16.13
CA ARG A 155 3.38 0.54 -16.04
C ARG A 155 3.55 -0.39 -14.83
N LEU A 156 4.78 -0.81 -14.53
CA LEU A 156 5.07 -1.66 -13.38
C LEU A 156 4.85 -0.90 -12.07
N CYS A 157 5.33 0.34 -12.00
CA CYS A 157 5.16 1.23 -10.85
C CYS A 157 3.67 1.49 -10.60
N ALA A 158 2.90 1.86 -11.61
CA ALA A 158 1.47 2.06 -11.48
C ALA A 158 0.78 0.81 -10.90
N ARG A 159 1.05 -0.40 -11.41
CA ARG A 159 0.47 -1.64 -10.85
C ARG A 159 0.81 -1.85 -9.38
N TYR A 160 2.07 -1.62 -9.01
CA TYR A 160 2.51 -1.72 -7.62
C TYR A 160 1.74 -0.74 -6.72
N TRP A 161 1.57 0.52 -7.15
CA TRP A 161 0.82 1.53 -6.41
C TRP A 161 -0.68 1.21 -6.28
N HIS A 162 -1.33 0.72 -7.34
CA HIS A 162 -2.72 0.27 -7.26
C HIS A 162 -2.87 -0.90 -6.27
N PHE A 163 -1.90 -1.82 -6.23
CA PHE A 163 -1.89 -2.90 -5.25
C PHE A 163 -1.72 -2.38 -3.82
N LEU A 164 -0.82 -1.42 -3.58
CA LEU A 164 -0.67 -0.81 -2.25
C LEU A 164 -1.96 -0.12 -1.79
N LEU A 165 -2.65 0.59 -2.70
CA LEU A 165 -3.96 1.15 -2.40
C LEU A 165 -4.96 0.06 -1.97
N LEU A 166 -5.03 -1.07 -2.69
CA LEU A 166 -5.91 -2.18 -2.33
C LEU A 166 -5.60 -2.75 -0.94
N VAL A 167 -4.31 -2.96 -0.64
CA VAL A 167 -3.85 -3.42 0.69
C VAL A 167 -4.23 -2.40 1.76
N TRP A 168 -4.07 -1.10 1.50
CA TRP A 168 -4.45 -0.06 2.45
C TRP A 168 -5.94 -0.07 2.75
N LEU A 169 -6.79 -0.19 1.72
CA LEU A 169 -8.25 -0.26 1.90
C LEU A 169 -8.66 -1.50 2.70
N LEU A 170 -8.02 -2.64 2.46
CA LEU A 170 -8.22 -3.86 3.25
C LEU A 170 -7.83 -3.64 4.73
N LEU A 171 -6.66 -3.05 4.98
CA LEU A 171 -6.20 -2.75 6.35
C LEU A 171 -7.12 -1.77 7.06
N TYR A 172 -7.51 -0.69 6.38
CA TYR A 172 -8.45 0.29 6.91
C TYR A 172 -9.80 -0.36 7.27
N GLY A 173 -10.29 -1.23 6.40
CA GLY A 173 -11.51 -2.01 6.63
C GLY A 173 -11.42 -2.90 7.88
N VAL A 174 -10.34 -3.69 8.01
CA VAL A 174 -10.14 -4.62 9.13
C VAL A 174 -9.91 -3.89 10.46
N LEU A 175 -9.23 -2.76 10.45
CA LEU A 175 -8.90 -2.00 11.67
C LEU A 175 -10.09 -1.20 12.20
N PHE A 176 -10.87 -0.56 11.32
CA PHE A 176 -11.88 0.42 11.73
C PHE A 176 -13.31 0.05 11.33
N LEU A 177 -13.50 -0.53 10.14
CA LEU A 177 -14.85 -0.72 9.58
C LEU A 177 -15.51 -2.02 10.01
N ILE A 178 -14.74 -3.09 10.25
CA ILE A 178 -15.26 -4.41 10.61
C ILE A 178 -15.21 -4.61 12.14
N PRO A 179 -16.37 -4.76 12.82
CA PRO A 179 -16.40 -5.17 14.22
C PRO A 179 -15.84 -6.59 14.39
N PRO A 180 -15.09 -6.88 15.48
CA PRO A 180 -14.60 -8.24 15.76
C PRO A 180 -15.74 -9.28 15.88
N ALA A 181 -16.95 -8.85 16.27
CA ALA A 181 -18.14 -9.71 16.29
C ALA A 181 -18.57 -10.21 14.90
N THR A 182 -18.34 -9.43 13.84
CA THR A 182 -18.71 -9.82 12.47
C THR A 182 -17.71 -10.81 11.89
N LEU A 183 -16.43 -10.75 12.31
CA LEU A 183 -15.43 -11.76 11.97
C LEU A 183 -15.75 -13.10 12.63
N GLN A 184 -16.25 -13.09 13.88
CA GLN A 184 -16.70 -14.30 14.56
C GLN A 184 -17.93 -14.94 13.90
N ALA A 185 -18.87 -14.15 13.39
CA ALA A 185 -20.02 -14.70 12.66
C ALA A 185 -19.63 -15.41 11.35
N ILE A 186 -18.51 -15.01 10.74
CA ILE A 186 -18.00 -15.60 9.49
C ILE A 186 -17.05 -16.78 9.76
N CYS A 187 -16.23 -16.70 10.83
CA CYS A 187 -15.26 -17.74 11.19
C CYS A 187 -15.78 -18.77 12.21
N GLY A 188 -16.90 -18.51 12.88
CA GLY A 188 -17.47 -19.32 13.96
C GLY A 188 -18.82 -19.98 13.62
N SER A 189 -19.26 -19.95 12.36
CA SER A 189 -20.41 -20.72 11.88
C SER A 189 -19.98 -22.11 11.38
N GLY A 190 -19.32 -22.88 12.25
CA GLY A 190 -18.86 -24.25 11.99
C GLY A 190 -18.83 -25.06 13.27
#